data_AF-A0A0F9M9I0-F1
#
_entry.id   AF-A0A0F9M9I0-F1
#
_cell.length_a   1.000
_cell.length_b   1.000
_cell.length_c   1.000
_cell.angle_alpha   90.00
_cell.angle_beta   90.00
_cell.angle_gamma   90.00
#
_symmetry.space_group_name_H-M   'P 1'
#
loop_
_entity.id
_entity.type
_entity.pdbx_description
1 polymer ?
#
loop_
_entity_poly.entity_id
_entity_poly.type
_entity_poly.pdbx_seq_one_letter_code
_entity_poly.pdbx_strand_id
1 'polypeptide(L)'
;MAFVFKSIIPKDMDIDVFRLEYLNELRKEARTITKEYKKTTRTWKHKPKFQTLIGLSRIAGEASVLVGTDDEQYRWVDEGTRAHIINARNAPSLAFQTGFRPKTRSRVIGSRKGGRSGPIVRPKSVRHPGSKARLFSETIADKRTAPFERNMRRANKRAADKVFK
;
A
#
# COMPACT_ATOMS: atom_id res chain seq x y z
N MET A 1 -32.17 51.93 -22.19
CA MET A 1 -32.15 50.58 -21.59
C MET A 1 -31.10 50.57 -20.49
N ALA A 2 -31.49 50.34 -19.24
CA ALA A 2 -30.56 50.22 -18.12
C ALA A 2 -30.35 48.73 -17.82
N PHE A 3 -29.11 48.25 -18.00
CA PHE A 3 -28.73 46.91 -17.56
C PHE A 3 -28.32 46.98 -16.08
N VAL A 4 -29.15 46.43 -15.20
CA VAL A 4 -28.81 46.27 -13.78
C VAL A 4 -28.05 44.96 -13.64
N PHE A 5 -26.73 45.04 -13.49
CA PHE A 5 -25.91 43.88 -13.12
C PHE A 5 -25.99 43.67 -11.61
N LYS A 6 -26.63 42.59 -11.19
CA LYS A 6 -26.55 42.13 -9.79
C LYS A 6 -25.17 41.52 -9.59
N SER A 7 -24.33 42.15 -8.76
CA SER A 7 -23.01 41.61 -8.42
C SER A 7 -23.16 40.22 -7.79
N ILE A 8 -22.47 39.23 -8.36
CA ILE A 8 -22.38 37.88 -7.79
C ILE A 8 -21.21 37.91 -6.80
N ILE A 9 -21.52 38.18 -5.54
CA ILE A 9 -20.53 38.04 -4.46
C ILE A 9 -20.47 36.54 -4.11
N PRO A 10 -19.32 35.85 -4.31
CA PRO A 10 -19.20 34.46 -3.93
C PRO A 10 -19.33 34.34 -2.42
N LYS A 11 -20.10 33.34 -1.97
CA LYS A 11 -20.18 32.97 -0.55
C LYS A 11 -18.79 32.55 -0.09
N ASP A 12 -18.39 32.95 1.12
CA ASP A 12 -17.11 32.54 1.69
C ASP A 12 -17.00 31.02 1.78
N MET A 13 -15.83 30.50 1.44
CA MET A 13 -15.56 29.07 1.46
C MET A 13 -15.27 28.62 2.91
N ASP A 14 -16.13 27.77 3.46
CA ASP A 14 -15.88 27.12 4.75
C ASP A 14 -14.79 26.04 4.61
N ILE A 15 -13.55 26.42 4.88
CA ILE A 15 -12.37 25.55 4.76
C ILE A 15 -12.49 24.29 5.63
N ASP A 16 -13.16 24.38 6.79
CA ASP A 16 -13.26 23.26 7.73
C ASP A 16 -14.18 22.17 7.21
N VAL A 17 -15.27 22.53 6.51
CA VAL A 17 -16.15 21.57 5.85
C VAL A 17 -15.39 20.79 4.76
N PHE A 18 -14.60 21.48 3.92
CA PHE A 18 -13.76 20.82 2.91
C PHE A 18 -12.70 19.93 3.56
N ARG A 19 -12.02 20.44 4.58
CA ARG A 19 -10.99 19.70 5.32
C ARG A 19 -11.56 18.42 5.92
N LEU A 20 -12.74 18.48 6.51
CA LEU A 20 -13.40 17.33 7.12
C LEU A 20 -13.76 16.25 6.07
N GLU A 21 -14.32 16.64 4.92
CA GLU A 21 -14.63 15.70 3.84
C GLU A 21 -13.36 15.04 3.27
N TYR A 22 -12.28 15.80 3.11
CA TYR A 22 -10.99 15.26 2.69
C TYR A 22 -10.42 14.28 3.70
N LEU A 23 -10.36 14.64 4.99
CA LEU A 23 -9.89 13.73 6.04
C LEU A 23 -10.69 12.43 6.08
N ASN A 24 -12.00 12.50 5.88
CA ASN A 24 -12.85 11.33 5.85
C ASN A 24 -12.54 10.42 4.66
N GLU A 25 -12.31 10.96 3.46
CA GLU A 25 -11.89 10.14 2.32
C GLU A 25 -10.47 9.60 2.45
N LEU A 26 -9.51 10.39 2.94
CA LEU A 26 -8.14 9.94 3.19
C LEU A 26 -8.12 8.75 4.17
N ARG A 27 -8.92 8.81 5.25
CA ARG A 27 -9.08 7.69 6.21
C ARG A 27 -9.70 6.45 5.57
N LYS A 28 -10.69 6.61 4.69
CA LYS A 28 -11.29 5.48 3.96
C LYS A 28 -10.29 4.85 2.99
N GLU A 29 -9.52 5.67 2.29
CA GLU A 29 -8.49 5.18 1.38
C GLU A 29 -7.38 4.44 2.13
N ALA A 30 -6.89 4.99 3.24
CA ALA A 30 -5.93 4.33 4.12
C ALA A 30 -6.40 2.94 4.58
N ARG A 31 -7.66 2.82 5.02
CA ARG A 31 -8.26 1.54 5.41
C ARG A 31 -8.31 0.56 4.23
N THR A 32 -8.59 1.05 3.03
CA THR A 32 -8.65 0.23 1.81
C THR A 32 -7.26 -0.29 1.45
N ILE A 33 -6.27 0.59 1.37
CA ILE A 33 -4.87 0.24 1.09
C ILE A 33 -4.35 -0.76 2.15
N THR A 34 -4.61 -0.50 3.43
CA THR A 34 -4.24 -1.41 4.52
C THR A 34 -4.86 -2.80 4.36
N LYS A 35 -6.11 -2.88 3.90
CA LYS A 35 -6.76 -4.18 3.60
C LYS A 35 -6.07 -4.90 2.44
N GLU A 36 -5.67 -4.20 1.39
CA GLU A 36 -4.93 -4.79 0.27
C GLU A 36 -3.59 -5.37 0.72
N TYR A 37 -2.81 -4.61 1.50
CA TYR A 37 -1.57 -5.10 2.10
C TYR A 37 -1.78 -6.33 2.99
N LYS A 38 -2.84 -6.36 3.80
CA LYS A 38 -3.17 -7.53 4.64
C LYS A 38 -3.51 -8.79 3.84
N LYS A 39 -3.97 -8.67 2.58
CA LYS A 39 -4.22 -9.84 1.71
C LYS A 39 -2.93 -10.55 1.31
N THR A 40 -1.83 -9.82 1.11
CA THR A 40 -0.53 -10.38 0.67
C THR A 40 0.14 -11.19 1.78
N THR A 41 -0.14 -10.87 3.05
CA THR A 41 0.44 -11.50 4.24
C THR A 41 -0.52 -12.45 4.97
N ARG A 42 -1.73 -12.70 4.45
CA ARG A 42 -2.77 -13.52 5.11
C ARG A 42 -2.28 -14.92 5.54
N THR A 43 -1.41 -15.56 4.76
CA THR A 43 -0.88 -16.91 5.05
C THR A 43 0.46 -16.93 5.80
N TRP A 44 0.93 -15.77 6.25
CA TRP A 44 2.14 -15.64 7.06
C TRP A 44 1.84 -15.91 8.53
N LYS A 45 2.80 -16.52 9.24
CA LYS A 45 2.72 -16.72 10.69
C LYS A 45 3.00 -15.41 11.41
N HIS A 46 4.14 -14.81 11.12
CA HIS A 46 4.47 -13.43 11.47
C HIS A 46 3.61 -12.46 10.65
N LYS A 47 3.14 -11.37 11.25
CA LYS A 47 2.27 -10.38 10.61
C LYS A 47 2.94 -9.01 10.63
N PRO A 48 3.37 -8.49 9.47
CA PRO A 48 3.86 -7.12 9.36
C PRO A 48 2.85 -6.11 9.88
N LYS A 49 3.33 -5.10 10.61
CA LYS A 49 2.51 -3.98 11.07
C LYS A 49 2.51 -2.90 10.00
N PHE A 50 1.36 -2.69 9.38
CA PHE A 50 1.17 -1.60 8.41
C PHE A 50 0.74 -0.33 9.15
N GLN A 51 1.58 0.70 9.06
CA GLN A 51 1.32 2.02 9.60
C GLN A 51 0.69 2.91 8.53
N THR A 52 -0.09 3.90 8.96
CA THR A 52 -0.76 4.86 8.08
C THR A 52 -0.33 6.26 8.47
N LEU A 53 0.10 7.05 7.49
CA LEU A 53 0.32 8.48 7.61
C LEU A 53 -0.67 9.19 6.69
N ILE A 54 -1.40 10.15 7.24
CA ILE A 54 -2.34 10.99 6.49
C ILE A 54 -1.81 12.41 6.54
N GLY A 55 -1.40 12.92 5.38
CA GLY A 55 -1.00 14.31 5.20
C GLY A 55 -2.19 15.12 4.67
N LEU A 56 -2.55 16.19 5.37
CA LEU A 56 -3.48 17.17 4.84
C LEU A 56 -2.98 18.57 5.21
N SER A 57 -2.40 19.25 4.22
CA SER A 57 -1.92 20.61 4.38
C SER A 57 -3.07 21.55 4.77
N ARG A 58 -2.76 22.59 5.53
CA ARG A 58 -3.70 23.70 5.80
C ARG A 58 -3.82 24.62 4.59
N ILE A 59 -2.77 24.68 3.76
CA ILE A 59 -2.77 25.40 2.50
C ILE A 59 -3.36 24.47 1.45
N ALA A 60 -4.30 24.96 0.65
CA ALA A 60 -4.97 24.18 -0.37
C ALA A 60 -3.94 23.60 -1.36
N GLY A 61 -4.00 22.29 -1.62
CA GLY A 61 -3.22 21.65 -2.68
C GLY A 61 -2.66 20.28 -2.35
N GLU A 62 -2.43 19.96 -1.07
CA GLU A 62 -1.74 18.72 -0.69
C GLU A 62 -2.57 17.85 0.27
N ALA A 63 -3.05 16.73 -0.27
CA ALA A 63 -3.69 15.65 0.48
C ALA A 63 -3.00 14.33 0.10
N SER A 64 -2.43 13.65 1.08
CA SER A 64 -1.66 12.42 0.86
C SER A 64 -2.03 11.35 1.88
N VAL A 65 -1.95 10.09 1.43
CA VAL A 65 -2.07 8.90 2.27
C VAL A 65 -0.90 8.00 1.96
N LEU A 66 -0.14 7.66 3.00
CA LEU A 66 0.93 6.68 2.92
C LEU A 66 0.57 5.51 3.84
N VAL A 67 0.64 4.30 3.31
CA VAL A 67 0.54 3.08 4.09
C VAL A 67 1.75 2.21 3.78
N GLY A 68 2.49 1.83 4.81
CA GLY A 68 3.74 1.09 4.66
C GLY A 68 4.08 0.29 5.92
N THR A 69 5.17 -0.45 5.86
CA THR A 69 5.71 -1.22 6.99
C THR A 69 7.23 -1.14 6.98
N ASP A 70 7.81 -1.18 8.16
CA ASP A 70 9.24 -1.30 8.43
C ASP A 70 9.72 -2.78 8.47
N ASP A 71 8.81 -3.72 8.20
CA ASP A 71 9.11 -5.14 8.21
C ASP A 71 10.07 -5.56 7.10
N GLU A 72 11.25 -6.04 7.49
CA GLU A 72 12.30 -6.36 6.54
C GLU A 72 11.96 -7.59 5.66
N GLN A 73 11.28 -8.58 6.22
CA GLN A 73 10.85 -9.76 5.46
C GLN A 73 9.83 -9.37 4.39
N TYR A 74 8.93 -8.44 4.72
CA TYR A 74 8.00 -7.86 3.77
C TYR A 74 8.74 -7.14 2.65
N ARG A 75 9.73 -6.30 2.99
CA ARG A 75 10.57 -5.60 2.00
C ARG A 75 11.23 -6.56 1.02
N TRP A 76 11.90 -7.61 1.50
CA TRP A 76 12.56 -8.60 0.65
C TRP A 76 11.59 -9.36 -0.28
N VAL A 77 10.35 -9.54 0.14
CA VAL A 77 9.32 -10.16 -0.71
C VAL A 77 8.80 -9.16 -1.73
N ASP A 78 8.56 -7.91 -1.32
CA ASP A 78 8.01 -6.88 -2.19
C ASP A 78 9.00 -6.47 -3.29
N GLU A 79 10.21 -6.09 -2.88
CA GLU A 79 11.29 -5.59 -3.74
C GLU A 79 12.15 -6.70 -4.35
N GLY A 80 12.13 -7.89 -3.74
CA GLY A 80 13.03 -8.99 -4.11
C GLY A 80 14.39 -8.89 -3.44
N THR A 81 15.27 -9.83 -3.77
CA THR A 81 16.65 -9.88 -3.26
C THR A 81 17.62 -10.20 -4.39
N ARG A 82 18.83 -9.65 -4.32
CA ARG A 82 19.91 -9.93 -5.28
C ARG A 82 20.54 -11.29 -5.02
N ALA A 83 21.27 -11.82 -6.00
CA ALA A 83 22.06 -13.04 -5.83
C ALA A 83 23.10 -12.86 -4.73
N HIS A 84 23.19 -13.83 -3.82
CA HIS A 84 24.11 -13.78 -2.68
C HIS A 84 24.42 -15.19 -2.17
N ILE A 85 25.51 -15.31 -1.42
CA ILE A 85 25.90 -16.57 -0.78
C ILE A 85 25.28 -16.63 0.61
N ILE A 86 24.61 -17.74 0.90
CA ILE A 86 24.08 -18.06 2.23
C ILE A 86 25.01 -19.09 2.85
N ASN A 87 25.64 -18.75 3.98
CA ASN A 87 26.53 -19.64 4.72
C ASN A 87 25.87 -20.07 6.03
N ALA A 88 26.11 -21.32 6.45
CA ALA A 88 25.77 -21.75 7.79
C ALA A 88 26.62 -20.97 8.82
N ARG A 89 25.96 -20.33 9.80
CA ARG A 89 26.64 -19.53 10.84
C ARG A 89 26.62 -20.22 12.21
N ASN A 90 25.43 -20.64 12.66
CA ASN A 90 25.22 -21.16 14.01
C ASN A 90 25.08 -22.69 14.05
N ALA A 91 25.36 -23.36 12.94
CA ALA A 91 25.20 -24.80 12.76
C ALA A 91 26.24 -25.31 11.74
N PRO A 92 26.62 -26.59 11.76
CA PRO A 92 27.60 -27.14 10.83
C PRO A 92 27.12 -27.17 9.38
N SER A 93 25.81 -27.12 9.15
CA SER A 93 25.20 -27.08 7.82
C SER A 93 23.85 -26.35 7.84
N LEU A 94 23.45 -25.85 6.67
CA LEU A 94 22.09 -25.41 6.41
C LEU A 94 21.17 -26.64 6.35
N ALA A 95 19.86 -26.45 6.48
CA ALA A 95 18.89 -27.54 6.27
C ALA A 95 17.62 -27.00 5.62
N PHE A 96 17.34 -27.43 4.39
CA PHE A 96 16.14 -27.04 3.65
C PHE A 96 15.74 -28.11 2.63
N GLN A 97 14.48 -28.08 2.18
CA GLN A 97 13.99 -28.94 1.11
C GLN A 97 14.23 -28.28 -0.25
N THR A 98 14.58 -29.08 -1.27
CA THR A 98 14.94 -28.57 -2.61
C THR A 98 13.75 -27.97 -3.38
N GLY A 99 12.53 -28.42 -3.10
CA GLY A 99 11.32 -27.92 -3.73
C GLY A 99 10.59 -26.88 -2.88
N PHE A 100 10.05 -25.85 -3.54
CA PHE A 100 9.23 -24.83 -2.90
C PHE A 100 8.11 -24.32 -3.80
N ARG A 101 6.91 -24.20 -3.24
CA ARG A 101 5.75 -23.58 -3.87
C ARG A 101 5.47 -22.21 -3.23
N PRO A 102 5.67 -21.10 -3.97
CA PRO A 102 5.41 -19.75 -3.46
C PRO A 102 3.94 -19.51 -3.09
N LYS A 103 3.74 -18.86 -1.93
CA LYS A 103 2.44 -18.40 -1.40
C LYS A 103 1.91 -17.16 -2.11
N THR A 104 2.76 -16.43 -2.82
CA THR A 104 2.44 -15.18 -3.52
C THR A 104 3.02 -15.19 -4.93
N ARG A 105 2.52 -14.30 -5.79
CA ARG A 105 2.98 -14.11 -7.18
C ARG A 105 3.23 -12.63 -7.43
N SER A 106 4.10 -12.32 -8.39
CA SER A 106 4.38 -10.93 -8.78
C SER A 106 3.13 -10.27 -9.34
N ARG A 107 2.89 -9.00 -8.97
CA ARG A 107 1.71 -8.19 -9.32
C ARG A 107 0.34 -8.79 -8.95
N VAL A 108 0.32 -9.75 -8.02
CA VAL A 108 -0.93 -10.35 -7.52
C VAL A 108 -1.13 -9.98 -6.06
N ILE A 109 -2.16 -9.19 -5.79
CA ILE A 109 -2.54 -8.80 -4.42
C ILE A 109 -3.36 -9.92 -3.78
N GLY A 110 -2.65 -10.80 -3.09
CA GLY A 110 -3.25 -11.92 -2.39
C GLY A 110 -2.23 -12.99 -2.05
N SER A 111 -2.66 -13.93 -1.22
CA SER A 111 -1.84 -15.07 -0.82
C SER A 111 -2.64 -16.36 -0.82
N ARG A 112 -1.95 -17.45 -1.19
CA ARG A 112 -2.44 -18.82 -1.25
C ARG A 112 -1.64 -19.75 -0.33
N LYS A 113 -2.12 -20.97 -0.14
CA LYS A 113 -1.33 -22.03 0.50
C LYS A 113 -0.10 -22.31 -0.36
N GLY A 114 1.04 -22.45 0.30
CA GLY A 114 2.33 -22.78 -0.28
C GLY A 114 3.02 -23.80 0.62
N GLY A 115 4.11 -24.37 0.16
CA GLY A 115 4.73 -25.50 0.84
C GLY A 115 6.15 -25.76 0.37
N ARG A 116 6.86 -26.55 1.15
CA ARG A 116 8.17 -27.10 0.83
C ARG A 116 7.98 -28.57 0.44
N SER A 117 8.78 -29.08 -0.48
CA SER A 117 8.65 -30.44 -1.02
C SER A 117 10.01 -30.99 -1.44
N GLY A 118 10.10 -32.30 -1.62
CA GLY A 118 11.35 -32.96 -2.02
C GLY A 118 12.31 -33.26 -0.85
N PRO A 119 13.50 -33.80 -1.17
CA PRO A 119 14.48 -34.22 -0.17
C PRO A 119 15.06 -33.04 0.61
N ILE A 120 15.45 -33.29 1.85
CA ILE A 120 16.19 -32.34 2.69
C ILE A 120 17.67 -32.41 2.30
N VAL A 121 18.24 -31.26 1.93
CA VAL A 121 19.68 -31.11 1.68
C VAL A 121 20.34 -30.34 2.82
N ARG A 122 21.61 -30.67 3.08
CA ARG A 122 22.40 -30.08 4.17
C ARG A 122 23.75 -29.49 3.73
N PRO A 123 23.78 -28.49 2.84
CA PRO A 123 25.03 -27.90 2.39
C PRO A 123 25.63 -26.95 3.45
N LYS A 124 26.96 -26.77 3.42
CA LYS A 124 27.64 -25.74 4.23
C LYS A 124 27.32 -24.31 3.74
N SER A 125 27.11 -24.16 2.43
CA SER A 125 26.78 -22.89 1.79
C SER A 125 25.92 -23.08 0.54
N VAL A 126 25.16 -22.05 0.17
CA VAL A 126 24.33 -22.01 -1.04
C VAL A 126 24.58 -20.70 -1.78
N ARG A 127 24.87 -20.77 -3.09
CA ARG A 127 24.81 -19.61 -3.98
C ARG A 127 23.36 -19.39 -4.37
N HIS A 128 22.68 -18.49 -3.66
CA HIS A 128 21.27 -18.21 -3.88
C HIS A 128 21.13 -17.19 -5.03
N PRO A 129 20.29 -17.45 -6.07
CA PRO A 129 20.14 -16.55 -7.21
C PRO A 129 19.40 -15.25 -6.86
N GLY A 130 18.86 -15.17 -5.64
CA GLY A 130 17.99 -14.09 -5.18
C GLY A 130 16.51 -14.46 -5.30
N SER A 131 15.65 -13.51 -5.00
CA SER A 131 14.19 -13.66 -5.08
C SER A 131 13.62 -12.64 -6.03
N LYS A 132 12.69 -13.08 -6.89
CA LYS A 132 11.95 -12.18 -7.77
C LYS A 132 10.98 -11.31 -6.96
N ALA A 133 11.04 -10.00 -7.18
CA ALA A 133 10.14 -9.00 -6.62
C ALA A 133 8.66 -9.36 -6.83
N ARG A 134 7.84 -9.08 -5.81
CA ARG A 134 6.39 -9.24 -5.91
C ARG A 134 5.68 -7.96 -6.32
N LEU A 135 6.28 -6.79 -6.12
CA LEU A 135 5.77 -5.49 -6.56
C LEU A 135 4.33 -5.21 -6.07
N PHE A 136 4.02 -5.62 -4.84
CA PHE A 136 2.74 -5.35 -4.20
C PHE A 136 2.51 -3.86 -4.02
N SER A 137 3.50 -3.11 -3.54
CA SER A 137 3.34 -1.67 -3.28
C SER A 137 3.04 -0.90 -4.57
N GLU A 138 3.80 -1.17 -5.64
CA GLU A 138 3.54 -0.61 -6.98
C GLU A 138 2.16 -1.02 -7.49
N THR A 139 1.82 -2.32 -7.42
CA THR A 139 0.52 -2.81 -7.91
C THR A 139 -0.66 -2.22 -7.13
N ILE A 140 -0.50 -1.97 -5.83
CA ILE A 140 -1.53 -1.32 -5.01
C ILE A 140 -1.63 0.15 -5.43
N ALA A 141 -0.51 0.86 -5.59
CA ALA A 141 -0.52 2.24 -6.07
C ALA A 141 -1.24 2.36 -7.41
N ASP A 142 -0.85 1.58 -8.41
CA ASP A 142 -1.46 1.56 -9.75
C ASP A 142 -2.97 1.34 -9.70
N LYS A 143 -3.41 0.39 -8.86
CA LYS A 143 -4.83 0.07 -8.69
C LYS A 143 -5.63 1.15 -7.96
N ARG A 144 -4.96 1.97 -7.14
CA ARG A 144 -5.62 2.92 -6.24
C ARG A 144 -5.55 4.37 -6.74
N THR A 145 -4.61 4.73 -7.60
CA THR A 145 -4.48 6.10 -8.15
C THR A 145 -5.79 6.63 -8.74
N ALA A 146 -6.38 5.95 -9.73
CA ALA A 146 -7.59 6.42 -10.37
C ALA A 146 -8.84 6.41 -9.45
N PRO A 147 -9.09 5.36 -8.64
CA PRO A 147 -10.13 5.41 -7.62
C PRO A 147 -9.94 6.53 -6.59
N PHE A 148 -8.71 6.79 -6.16
CA PHE A 148 -8.38 7.83 -5.20
C PHE A 148 -8.73 9.21 -5.75
N GLU A 149 -8.26 9.55 -6.96
CA GLU A 149 -8.57 10.82 -7.62
C GLU A 149 -10.09 11.04 -7.75
N ARG A 150 -10.80 10.01 -8.21
CA ARG A 150 -12.27 10.06 -8.34
C ARG A 150 -12.95 10.27 -6.98
N ASN A 151 -12.48 9.60 -5.93
CA ASN A 151 -13.05 9.73 -4.59
C ASN A 151 -12.78 11.11 -3.98
N MET A 152 -11.60 11.68 -4.21
CA MET A 152 -11.26 13.04 -3.78
C MET A 152 -12.10 14.09 -4.51
N ARG A 153 -12.31 13.95 -5.83
CA ARG A 153 -13.24 14.81 -6.58
C ARG A 153 -14.66 14.75 -6.03
N ARG A 154 -15.13 13.56 -5.65
CA ARG A 154 -16.43 13.38 -5.00
C ARG A 154 -16.48 14.03 -3.62
N ALA A 155 -15.39 13.97 -2.84
CA ALA A 155 -15.30 14.67 -1.56
C ALA A 155 -15.41 16.18 -1.73
N ASN A 156 -14.68 16.74 -2.71
CA ASN A 156 -14.74 18.15 -3.06
C ASN A 156 -16.17 18.57 -3.42
N LYS A 157 -16.85 17.78 -4.26
CA LYS A 157 -18.26 18.04 -4.61
C LYS A 157 -19.18 18.01 -3.39
N ARG A 158 -19.06 17.03 -2.50
CA ARG A 158 -19.88 16.96 -1.27
C ARG A 158 -19.64 18.14 -0.33
N ALA A 159 -18.40 18.59 -0.22
CA ALA A 159 -18.09 19.77 0.57
C ALA A 159 -18.72 21.03 -0.05
N ALA A 160 -18.56 21.23 -1.36
CA ALA A 160 -19.20 22.32 -2.08
C ALA A 160 -20.73 22.30 -1.94
N ASP A 161 -21.36 21.13 -2.08
CA ASP A 161 -22.81 20.96 -1.90
C ASP A 161 -23.28 21.31 -0.47
N LYS A 162 -22.41 21.23 0.55
CA LYS A 162 -22.75 21.61 1.94
C LYS A 162 -22.57 23.11 2.20
N VAL A 163 -21.63 23.74 1.52
CA VAL A 163 -21.30 25.16 1.72
C VAL A 163 -22.19 26.06 0.85
N PHE A 164 -22.47 25.65 -0.39
CA PHE A 164 -23.10 26.50 -1.41
C PHE A 164 -24.56 26.12 -1.75
N LYS A 165 -25.11 25.06 -1.16
CA LYS A 165 -26.57 24.92 -1.08
C LYS A 165 -27.14 25.89 -0.05
#